data_AF-A0AAV8ZMF1-F1
#
_entry.id   AF-A0AAV8ZMF1-F1
#
_cell.length_a   1.000
_cell.length_b   1.000
_cell.length_c   1.000
_cell.angle_alpha   90.00
_cell.angle_beta   90.00
_cell.angle_gamma   90.00
#
_symmetry.space_group_name_H-M   'P 1'
#
loop_
_entity.id
_entity.type
_entity.pdbx_description
1 polymer ?
#
loop_
_entity_poly.entity_id
_entity_poly.type
_entity_poly.pdbx_seq_one_letter_code
_entity_poly.pdbx_strand_id
1 'polypeptide(L)'
;MITAKDILDMTEVCDILLPIEVATREVCGEQYVTCSKVIPLTRMINIKISGLQPKSTIGINLQKNILTEIKKRLLPSESVNILALSTLLDPRFKNIHFQDAISCSKAIRYIKDLITTVDDRNTDQQERASEIHNGTDQKITEDAIKKWLRRAKEWQHTQK
;
A
#
# COMPACT_ATOMS: atom_id res chain seq x y z
N MET A 1 33.46 6.17 -41.10
CA MET A 1 33.71 7.35 -40.27
C MET A 1 32.43 7.68 -39.54
N ILE A 2 32.48 7.88 -38.23
CA ILE A 2 31.33 8.39 -37.46
C ILE A 2 31.23 9.89 -37.72
N THR A 3 30.04 10.37 -38.08
CA THR A 3 29.82 11.78 -38.40
C THR A 3 29.51 12.58 -37.14
N ALA A 4 29.82 13.88 -37.12
CA ALA A 4 29.48 14.75 -35.98
C ALA A 4 27.97 14.75 -35.67
N LYS A 5 27.13 14.62 -36.70
CA LYS A 5 25.68 14.45 -36.57
C LYS A 5 25.32 13.18 -35.79
N ASP A 6 25.95 12.06 -36.11
CA ASP A 6 25.68 10.77 -35.47
C ASP A 6 26.01 10.83 -33.96
N ILE A 7 27.07 11.53 -33.59
CA ILE A 7 27.46 11.73 -32.18
C ILE A 7 26.42 12.59 -31.45
N LEU A 8 25.94 13.66 -32.08
CA LEU A 8 24.90 14.53 -31.51
C LEU A 8 23.58 13.77 -31.32
N ASP A 9 23.15 13.01 -32.33
CA ASP A 9 21.95 12.20 -32.28
C ASP A 9 22.03 11.15 -31.15
N MET A 10 23.17 10.48 -30.99
CA MET A 10 23.37 9.49 -29.93
C MET A 10 23.42 10.12 -28.53
N THR A 11 24.05 11.29 -28.40
CA THR A 11 24.11 12.02 -27.13
C THR A 11 22.70 12.41 -26.67
N GLU A 12 21.88 12.92 -27.59
CA GLU A 12 20.50 13.30 -27.29
C GLU A 12 19.63 12.08 -26.92
N VAL A 13 19.85 10.93 -27.57
CA VAL A 13 19.20 9.67 -27.19
C VAL A 13 19.58 9.25 -25.77
N CYS A 14 20.86 9.33 -25.41
CA CYS A 14 21.32 9.05 -24.04
C CYS A 14 20.65 9.97 -23.01
N ASP A 15 20.56 11.27 -23.31
CA ASP A 15 19.92 12.25 -22.43
C ASP A 15 18.42 11.96 -22.22
N ILE A 16 17.71 11.51 -23.27
CA ILE A 16 16.30 11.13 -23.18
C ILE A 16 16.11 9.84 -22.36
N LEU A 17 17.03 8.89 -22.45
CA LEU A 17 16.95 7.61 -21.74
C LEU A 17 17.45 7.69 -20.30
N LEU A 18 18.26 8.69 -19.94
CA LEU A 18 18.84 8.84 -18.61
C LEU A 18 17.79 8.85 -17.47
N PRO A 19 16.64 9.56 -17.55
CA PRO A 19 15.61 9.50 -16.52
C PRO A 19 15.03 8.10 -16.32
N ILE A 20 14.99 7.28 -17.37
CA ILE A 20 14.51 5.89 -17.31
C ILE A 20 15.56 5.02 -16.63
N GLU A 21 16.84 5.17 -16.97
CA GLU A 21 17.94 4.44 -16.32
C GLU A 21 17.93 4.66 -14.82
N VAL A 22 17.85 5.93 -14.39
CA VAL A 22 17.81 6.30 -12.97
C VAL A 22 16.61 5.64 -12.29
N ALA A 23 15.42 5.71 -12.90
CA ALA A 23 14.23 5.11 -12.32
C ALA A 23 14.30 3.58 -12.27
N THR A 24 14.84 2.92 -13.30
CA THR A 24 15.02 1.46 -13.32
C THR A 24 16.01 1.03 -12.25
N ARG A 25 17.13 1.74 -12.09
CA ARG A 25 18.09 1.48 -11.01
C ARG A 25 17.45 1.61 -9.63
N GLU A 26 16.58 2.61 -9.44
CA GLU A 26 15.83 2.78 -8.18
C GLU A 26 14.80 1.67 -7.94
N VAL A 27 14.13 1.14 -8.97
CA VAL A 27 13.13 0.05 -8.81
C VAL A 27 13.79 -1.32 -8.68
N CYS A 28 14.96 -1.52 -9.28
CA CYS A 28 15.72 -2.77 -9.22
C CYS A 28 16.59 -2.89 -7.95
N GLY A 29 16.43 -2.00 -6.97
CA GLY A 29 17.11 -2.11 -5.69
C GLY A 29 16.55 -3.26 -4.85
N GLU A 30 17.41 -4.24 -4.52
CA GLU A 30 17.00 -5.43 -3.74
C GLU A 30 16.87 -5.15 -2.24
N GLN A 31 17.55 -4.11 -1.73
CA GLN A 31 17.71 -3.85 -0.29
C GLN A 31 16.57 -3.03 0.32
N TYR A 32 15.53 -2.66 -0.44
CA TYR A 32 14.44 -1.83 0.06
C TYR A 32 13.13 -2.07 -0.67
N VAL A 33 12.02 -1.66 -0.03
CA VAL A 33 10.69 -1.71 -0.66
C VAL A 33 10.62 -0.71 -1.82
N THR A 34 10.32 -1.23 -3.00
CA THR A 34 10.25 -0.48 -4.27
C THR A 34 8.81 -0.14 -4.67
N CYS A 35 7.81 -0.90 -4.16
CA CYS A 35 6.40 -0.71 -4.51
C CYS A 35 5.88 0.71 -4.23
N SER A 36 6.29 1.34 -3.12
CA SER A 36 5.87 2.71 -2.79
C SER A 36 6.49 3.78 -3.69
N LYS A 37 7.55 3.44 -4.45
CA LYS A 37 8.26 4.37 -5.34
C LYS A 37 7.73 4.36 -6.77
N VAL A 38 6.95 3.34 -7.17
CA VAL A 38 6.54 3.15 -8.57
C VAL A 38 5.71 4.33 -9.11
N ILE A 39 4.71 4.79 -8.35
CA ILE A 39 3.86 5.94 -8.74
C ILE A 39 4.68 7.24 -8.77
N PRO A 40 5.46 7.59 -7.72
CA PRO A 40 6.37 8.73 -7.75
C PRO A 40 7.33 8.71 -8.94
N LEU A 41 8.00 7.58 -9.21
CA LEU A 41 8.94 7.46 -10.31
C LEU A 41 8.24 7.61 -11.66
N THR A 42 7.08 6.99 -11.86
CA THR A 42 6.28 7.15 -13.08
C THR A 42 5.98 8.62 -13.36
N ARG A 43 5.53 9.36 -12.33
CA ARG A 43 5.27 10.81 -12.44
C ARG A 43 6.54 11.59 -12.78
N MET A 44 7.65 11.29 -12.10
CA MET A 44 8.92 11.98 -12.29
C MET A 44 9.51 11.75 -13.68
N ILE A 45 9.48 10.51 -14.21
CA ILE A 45 9.89 10.19 -15.57
C ILE A 45 9.05 11.00 -16.57
N ASN A 46 7.72 11.00 -16.40
CA ASN A 46 6.81 11.71 -17.30
C ASN A 46 7.13 13.22 -17.34
N ILE A 47 7.35 13.84 -16.18
CA ILE A 47 7.71 15.26 -16.08
C ILE A 47 9.07 15.53 -16.74
N LYS A 48 10.09 14.72 -16.42
CA LYS A 48 11.45 14.91 -16.93
C LYS A 48 11.49 14.77 -18.45
N ILE A 49 10.90 13.71 -18.99
CA ILE A 49 10.92 13.44 -20.43
C ILE A 49 10.06 14.46 -21.19
N SER A 50 8.91 14.89 -20.65
CA SER A 50 8.10 15.95 -21.26
C SER A 50 8.80 17.31 -21.27
N GLY A 51 9.72 17.55 -20.33
CA GLY A 51 10.50 18.78 -20.23
C GLY A 51 11.70 18.85 -21.18
N LEU A 52 12.14 17.72 -21.76
CA LEU A 52 13.24 17.70 -22.72
C LEU A 52 12.83 18.36 -24.04
N GLN A 53 13.77 19.06 -24.69
CA GLN A 53 13.56 19.72 -25.97
C GLN A 53 14.56 19.19 -27.01
N PRO A 54 14.35 17.95 -27.50
CA PRO A 54 15.23 17.37 -28.49
C PRO A 54 15.15 18.12 -29.81
N LYS A 55 16.30 18.27 -30.48
CA LYS A 55 16.46 18.97 -31.76
C LYS A 55 16.58 18.00 -32.92
N SER A 56 17.07 16.79 -32.68
CA SER A 56 17.15 15.76 -33.70
C SER A 56 15.78 15.15 -33.99
N THR A 57 15.56 14.76 -35.24
CA THR A 57 14.37 14.02 -35.65
C THR A 57 14.26 12.69 -34.89
N ILE A 58 15.39 12.04 -34.60
CA ILE A 58 15.45 10.79 -33.85
C ILE A 58 15.01 11.04 -32.39
N GLY A 59 15.56 12.08 -31.75
CA GLY A 59 15.24 12.44 -30.38
C GLY A 59 13.75 12.80 -30.21
N ILE A 60 13.18 13.57 -31.14
CA ILE A 60 11.76 13.94 -31.12
C ILE A 60 10.86 12.69 -31.25
N ASN A 61 11.18 11.79 -32.18
CA ASN A 61 10.43 10.55 -32.37
C ASN A 61 10.53 9.64 -31.14
N LEU A 62 11.73 9.52 -30.56
CA LEU A 62 11.97 8.72 -29.36
C LEU A 62 11.17 9.27 -28.17
N GLN A 63 11.25 10.57 -27.92
CA GLN A 63 10.51 11.23 -26.84
C GLN A 63 8.99 10.97 -26.97
N LYS A 64 8.43 11.16 -28.18
CA LYS A 64 7.01 10.94 -28.45
C LYS A 64 6.60 9.48 -28.20
N ASN A 65 7.41 8.52 -28.65
CA ASN A 65 7.15 7.10 -28.45
C ASN A 65 7.20 6.74 -26.96
N ILE A 66 8.20 7.22 -26.23
CA ILE A 66 8.33 6.98 -24.80
C ILE A 66 7.12 7.55 -24.04
N LEU A 67 6.73 8.81 -24.30
CA LEU A 67 5.56 9.41 -23.65
C LEU A 67 4.26 8.63 -23.93
N THR A 68 4.15 8.05 -25.13
CA THR A 68 3.03 7.18 -25.49
C THR A 68 3.03 5.90 -24.66
N GLU A 69 4.19 5.24 -24.54
CA GLU A 69 4.31 4.01 -23.76
C GLU A 69 4.17 4.26 -22.24
N ILE A 70 4.65 5.38 -21.71
CA ILE A 70 4.44 5.80 -20.31
C ILE A 70 2.94 5.91 -20.03
N LYS A 71 2.20 6.61 -20.91
CA LYS A 71 0.74 6.75 -20.78
C LYS A 71 0.02 5.42 -20.83
N LYS A 72 0.46 4.52 -21.72
CA LYS A 72 -0.17 3.22 -21.93
C LYS A 72 0.12 2.23 -20.81
N ARG A 73 1.36 2.17 -20.31
CA ARG A 73 1.82 1.10 -19.41
C ARG A 73 2.05 1.53 -17.98
N LEU A 74 2.54 2.75 -17.76
CA LEU A 74 2.95 3.19 -16.42
C LEU A 74 1.86 4.00 -15.71
N LEU A 75 1.11 4.86 -16.39
CA LEU A 75 0.02 5.61 -15.75
C LEU A 75 -1.06 4.72 -15.10
N PRO A 76 -1.46 3.57 -15.69
CA PRO A 76 -2.41 2.67 -15.04
C PRO A 76 -1.93 2.07 -13.71
N SER A 77 -0.64 2.21 -13.36
CA SER A 77 -0.10 1.74 -12.07
C SER A 77 -0.80 2.36 -10.85
N GLU A 78 -1.39 3.55 -11.00
CA GLU A 78 -2.18 4.20 -9.95
C GLU A 78 -3.48 3.45 -9.63
N SER A 79 -4.00 2.67 -10.57
CA SER A 79 -5.19 1.82 -10.39
C SER A 79 -4.87 0.45 -9.78
N VAL A 80 -3.58 0.08 -9.70
CA VAL A 80 -3.16 -1.19 -9.10
C VAL A 80 -3.12 -1.01 -7.58
N ASN A 81 -4.03 -1.66 -6.88
CA ASN A 81 -4.21 -1.52 -5.43
C ASN A 81 -2.89 -1.65 -4.65
N ILE A 82 -2.07 -2.68 -4.92
CA ILE A 82 -0.82 -2.88 -4.17
C ILE A 82 0.12 -1.66 -4.30
N LEU A 83 0.26 -1.10 -5.50
CA LEU A 83 1.14 0.05 -5.76
C LEU A 83 0.55 1.34 -5.17
N ALA A 84 -0.75 1.54 -5.35
CA ALA A 84 -1.46 2.70 -4.83
C ALA A 84 -1.45 2.75 -3.31
N LEU A 85 -1.78 1.64 -2.65
CA LEU A 85 -1.79 1.51 -1.20
C LEU A 85 -0.38 1.66 -0.62
N SER A 86 0.61 0.98 -1.21
CA SER A 86 2.01 1.08 -0.76
C SER A 86 2.53 2.52 -0.85
N THR A 87 2.17 3.24 -1.91
CA THR A 87 2.56 4.65 -2.09
C THR A 87 1.85 5.56 -1.08
N LEU A 88 0.55 5.32 -0.85
CA LEU A 88 -0.28 6.15 0.03
C LEU A 88 0.09 5.98 1.51
N LEU A 89 0.47 4.77 1.91
CA LEU A 89 0.92 4.44 3.26
C LEU A 89 2.35 4.91 3.53
N ASP A 90 3.16 5.16 2.49
CA ASP A 90 4.51 5.71 2.64
C ASP A 90 4.42 7.21 2.97
N PRO A 91 4.85 7.66 4.17
CA PRO A 91 4.72 9.05 4.60
C PRO A 91 5.44 10.06 3.69
N ARG A 92 6.43 9.61 2.92
CA ARG A 92 7.21 10.44 2.00
C ARG A 92 6.43 10.85 0.76
N PHE A 93 5.45 10.04 0.33
CA PHE A 93 4.75 10.23 -0.94
C PHE A 93 3.27 10.56 -0.75
N LYS A 94 2.57 9.81 0.12
CA LYS A 94 1.13 9.95 0.38
C LYS A 94 0.33 10.07 -0.93
N ASN A 95 -0.41 11.16 -1.11
CA ASN A 95 -1.24 11.43 -2.29
C ASN A 95 -0.57 12.40 -3.30
N ILE A 96 0.66 12.86 -3.05
CA ILE A 96 1.30 13.97 -3.80
C ILE A 96 1.56 13.59 -5.26
N HIS A 97 1.91 12.32 -5.50
CA HIS A 97 2.37 11.87 -6.81
C HIS A 97 1.29 11.21 -7.68
N PHE A 98 0.05 11.13 -7.20
CA PHE A 98 -1.07 10.64 -8.00
C PHE A 98 -1.46 11.67 -9.06
N GLN A 99 -1.63 11.22 -10.31
CA GLN A 99 -2.14 12.02 -11.41
C GLN A 99 -3.65 11.82 -11.60
N ASP A 100 -4.18 10.65 -11.27
CA ASP A 100 -5.61 10.36 -11.32
C ASP A 100 -6.25 10.48 -9.93
N ALA A 101 -7.01 11.56 -9.73
CA ALA A 101 -7.76 11.81 -8.51
C ALA A 101 -8.79 10.71 -8.21
N ILE A 102 -9.34 10.06 -9.24
CA ILE A 102 -10.33 8.98 -9.08
C ILE A 102 -9.65 7.74 -8.49
N SER A 103 -8.53 7.31 -9.07
CA SER A 103 -7.75 6.17 -8.56
C SER A 103 -7.22 6.43 -7.15
N CYS A 104 -6.73 7.63 -6.87
CA CYS A 104 -6.31 8.04 -5.52
C CYS A 104 -7.46 7.93 -4.51
N SER A 105 -8.64 8.46 -4.86
CA SER A 105 -9.83 8.40 -3.99
C SER A 105 -10.29 6.97 -3.74
N LYS A 106 -10.25 6.11 -4.76
CA LYS A 106 -10.57 4.67 -4.63
C LYS A 106 -9.59 3.98 -3.68
N ALA A 107 -8.29 4.25 -3.79
CA ALA A 107 -7.28 3.68 -2.91
C ALA A 107 -7.48 4.14 -1.45
N ILE A 108 -7.75 5.44 -1.23
CA ILE A 108 -8.06 5.97 0.11
C ILE A 108 -9.30 5.29 0.69
N ARG A 109 -10.37 5.15 -0.10
CA ARG A 109 -11.59 4.47 0.35
C ARG A 109 -11.31 3.03 0.74
N TYR A 110 -10.54 2.32 -0.08
CA TYR A 110 -10.14 0.94 0.22
C TYR A 110 -9.36 0.82 1.54
N ILE A 111 -8.45 1.75 1.84
CA ILE A 111 -7.77 1.79 3.16
C ILE A 111 -8.78 1.99 4.28
N LYS A 112 -9.73 2.92 4.13
CA LYS A 112 -10.75 3.18 5.16
C LYS A 112 -11.60 1.94 5.42
N ASP A 113 -12.06 1.28 4.35
CA ASP A 113 -12.87 0.06 4.45
C ASP A 113 -12.09 -1.06 5.17
N LEU A 114 -10.79 -1.19 4.89
CA LEU A 114 -9.92 -2.13 5.60
C LEU A 114 -9.79 -1.82 7.10
N ILE A 115 -9.64 -0.54 7.47
CA ILE A 115 -9.54 -0.12 8.87
C ILE A 115 -10.84 -0.46 9.61
N THR A 116 -12.00 -0.06 9.06
CA THR A 116 -13.31 -0.37 9.66
C THR A 116 -13.50 -1.87 9.86
N THR A 117 -13.14 -2.68 8.86
CA THR A 117 -13.24 -4.15 8.96
C THR A 117 -12.36 -4.72 10.07
N VAL A 118 -11.20 -4.12 10.35
CA VAL A 118 -10.32 -4.54 11.44
C VAL A 118 -10.91 -4.16 12.80
N ASP A 119 -11.48 -2.97 12.92
CA ASP A 119 -12.12 -2.50 14.16
C ASP A 119 -13.35 -3.34 14.51
N ASP A 120 -14.20 -3.67 13.54
CA ASP A 120 -15.37 -4.52 13.74
C ASP A 120 -14.97 -5.92 14.26
N ARG A 121 -13.94 -6.52 13.65
CA ARG A 121 -13.41 -7.83 14.09
C ARG A 121 -12.82 -7.80 15.49
N ASN A 122 -12.16 -6.71 15.87
CA ASN A 122 -11.59 -6.57 17.21
C ASN A 122 -12.71 -6.43 18.25
N THR A 123 -13.78 -5.71 17.92
CA THR A 123 -14.97 -5.55 18.76
C THR A 123 -15.66 -6.90 18.98
N ASP A 124 -15.91 -7.66 17.90
CA ASP A 124 -16.48 -9.01 17.98
C ASP A 124 -15.62 -9.98 18.82
N GLN A 125 -14.30 -9.88 18.74
CA GLN A 125 -13.39 -10.70 19.54
C GLN A 125 -13.39 -10.30 21.03
N GLN A 126 -13.49 -9.01 21.34
CA GLN A 126 -13.58 -8.52 22.71
C GLN A 126 -14.93 -8.86 23.36
N GLU A 127 -16.03 -8.76 22.62
CA GLU A 127 -17.37 -9.17 23.08
C GLU A 127 -17.42 -10.68 23.35
N ARG A 128 -16.90 -11.52 22.45
CA ARG A 128 -16.81 -12.97 22.67
C ARG A 128 -15.92 -13.35 23.86
N ALA A 129 -14.79 -12.66 24.05
CA ALA A 129 -13.90 -12.92 25.18
C ALA A 129 -14.54 -12.53 26.52
N SER A 130 -15.31 -11.44 26.55
CA SER A 130 -16.02 -10.99 27.75
C SER A 130 -17.26 -11.84 28.07
N GLU A 131 -17.99 -12.34 27.06
CA GLU A 131 -19.06 -13.34 27.26
C GLU A 131 -18.54 -14.66 27.83
N ILE A 132 -17.39 -15.15 27.33
CA ILE A 132 -16.76 -16.38 27.86
C ILE A 132 -16.33 -16.17 29.32
N HIS A 133 -15.73 -15.02 29.65
CA HIS A 133 -15.29 -14.71 31.01
C HIS A 133 -16.48 -14.58 31.98
N ASN A 134 -17.53 -13.84 31.61
CA ASN A 134 -18.73 -13.68 32.44
C ASN A 134 -19.48 -15.01 32.62
N GLY A 135 -19.57 -15.83 31.56
CA GLY A 135 -20.22 -17.14 31.62
C GLY A 135 -19.46 -18.18 32.46
N THR A 136 -18.13 -18.07 32.56
CA THR A 136 -17.33 -18.94 33.45
C THR A 136 -17.43 -18.50 34.91
N ASP A 137 -17.33 -17.20 35.20
CA ASP A 137 -17.47 -16.68 36.57
C ASP A 137 -18.85 -16.95 37.14
N GLN A 138 -19.92 -16.81 36.35
CA GLN A 138 -21.27 -17.07 36.83
C GLN A 138 -21.49 -18.55 37.15
N LYS A 139 -20.96 -19.48 36.33
CA LYS A 139 -21.01 -20.93 36.60
C LYS A 139 -20.19 -21.33 37.83
N ILE A 140 -18.98 -20.80 38.00
CA ILE A 140 -18.12 -21.06 39.16
C ILE A 140 -18.80 -20.56 40.44
N THR A 141 -19.42 -19.37 40.39
CA THR A 141 -20.14 -18.79 41.52
C THR A 141 -21.36 -19.63 41.89
N GLU A 142 -22.12 -20.11 40.90
CA GLU A 142 -23.29 -20.95 41.13
C GLU A 142 -22.93 -22.32 41.72
N ASP A 143 -21.84 -22.94 41.25
CA ASP A 143 -21.33 -24.20 41.77
C ASP A 143 -20.76 -24.06 43.20
N ALA A 144 -20.10 -22.94 43.50
CA ALA A 144 -19.62 -22.62 44.84
C ALA A 144 -20.78 -22.47 45.84
N ILE A 145 -21.86 -21.77 45.45
CA ILE A 145 -23.08 -21.64 46.26
C ILE A 145 -23.74 -23.01 46.48
N LYS A 146 -23.90 -23.82 45.42
CA LYS A 146 -24.46 -25.18 45.52
C LYS A 146 -23.63 -26.08 46.44
N LYS A 147 -22.30 -25.95 46.40
CA LYS A 147 -21.38 -26.68 47.28
C LYS A 147 -21.51 -26.22 48.74
N TRP A 148 -21.63 -24.91 48.98
CA TRP A 148 -21.81 -24.36 50.32
C TRP A 148 -23.14 -24.81 50.94
N LEU A 149 -24.23 -24.76 50.18
CA LEU A 149 -25.55 -25.22 50.63
C LEU A 149 -25.58 -26.71 50.98
N ARG A 150 -24.88 -27.57 50.22
CA ARG A 150 -24.75 -29.00 50.57
C ARG A 150 -24.04 -29.19 51.90
N ARG A 151 -22.91 -28.51 52.11
CA ARG A 151 -22.19 -28.53 53.39
C ARG A 151 -23.06 -28.03 54.55
N ALA A 152 -23.77 -26.92 54.38
CA ALA A 152 -24.65 -26.41 55.43
C ALA A 152 -25.73 -27.44 55.85
N LYS A 153 -26.27 -28.21 54.89
CA LYS A 153 -27.20 -29.32 55.17
C LYS A 153 -26.54 -30.48 55.91
N GLU A 154 -25.30 -30.85 55.58
CA GLU A 154 -24.55 -31.92 56.26
C GLU A 154 -24.30 -31.57 57.75
N TRP A 155 -24.00 -30.30 58.04
CA TRP A 155 -23.76 -29.81 59.40
C TRP A 155 -25.01 -29.84 60.29
N GLN A 156 -26.20 -29.71 59.71
CA GLN A 156 -27.47 -29.81 60.45
C GLN A 156 -27.81 -31.25 60.84
N HIS A 157 -27.35 -32.25 60.08
CA HIS A 157 -27.58 -33.66 60.37
C HIS A 157 -26.60 -34.25 61.41
N THR A 158 -25.47 -33.60 61.66
CA THR A 158 -24.43 -34.07 62.60
C THR A 158 -24.58 -33.52 64.03
N GLN A 159 -25.65 -32.75 64.30
CA GLN A 159 -25.95 -32.17 65.63
C GLN A 159 -27.15 -32.84 66.33
N LYS A 160 -27.50 -34.07 65.94
CA LYS A 160 -28.40 -34.97 66.67
C LYS A 160 -27.62 -36.18 67.16
#